data_AF-A0AA43EZ62-F1
#
_entry.id   AF-A0AA43EZ62-F1
#
_cell.length_a   1.000
_cell.length_b   1.000
_cell.length_c   1.000
_cell.angle_alpha   90.00
_cell.angle_beta   90.00
_cell.angle_gamma   90.00
#
_symmetry.space_group_name_H-M   'P 1'
#
loop_
_entity.id
_entity.type
_entity.pdbx_description
1 polymer ?
#
loop_
_entity_poly.entity_id
_entity_poly.type
_entity_poly.pdbx_seq_one_letter_code
_entity_poly.pdbx_strand_id
1 'polypeptide(L)'
;MFEQAFKNIDDVLRKEAGCTTELDYTEQTSWLLFLKYLDGLEQDKADEARLEGKRYSFILDKDFRWESWAAPKGKDGKLDHNKALTGSDLSEFVNLKLFPYLHSFKQKASGPNTIEYKIGEIFGEIKNKIQSGYNLREIIDHIDELRFRSQTEKHELSHLYEAKIKNMGNAGRNGGEYYTPRPLIRAMVQVVKPKLGEKIYDGACGSAGFLCESFDYLKAKGDLTTKDLTTLQTRTFYGKEKKSLAYVIAIMNMILHGIEAPNIIHTNTLTENLADIQEKDRYNVVLANPPFGGKERKEVQQNFPIRTGETAFLFLQHFLKMLRAGGRGGVVIKNTFLSNTDNASVSLRKMLLESCNLHTVLDCPGGTFQGAGVKTVVLFFDKGAPTRKVWYYQLDPGRSLGKTNPLNDDDLKEFIKLQKTFADSPKSWTVDAKSIDQTTFDLSVKNPNGGEVVTHRSPQEILDQITALDAESAEVLGNIKALL
;
A
#
# COMPACT_ATOMS: atom_id res chain seq x y z
N MET A 1 -19.43 9.07 -15.66
CA MET A 1 -19.19 8.25 -16.86
C MET A 1 -18.22 7.12 -16.54
N PHE A 2 -17.08 7.41 -15.89
CA PHE A 2 -16.08 6.40 -15.54
C PHE A 2 -16.56 5.36 -14.52
N GLU A 3 -17.41 5.74 -13.57
CA GLU A 3 -17.97 4.78 -12.61
C GLU A 3 -18.76 3.66 -13.31
N GLN A 4 -19.53 3.98 -14.35
CA GLN A 4 -20.28 2.98 -15.11
C GLN A 4 -19.34 2.07 -15.90
N ALA A 5 -18.29 2.62 -16.52
CA ALA A 5 -17.28 1.82 -17.21
C ALA A 5 -16.59 0.84 -16.25
N PHE A 6 -16.22 1.28 -15.04
CA PHE A 6 -15.64 0.40 -14.01
C PHE A 6 -16.59 -0.71 -13.57
N LYS A 7 -17.88 -0.40 -13.38
CA LYS A 7 -18.91 -1.41 -13.06
C LYS A 7 -19.06 -2.43 -14.19
N ASN A 8 -19.11 -1.98 -15.44
CA ASN A 8 -19.22 -2.87 -16.59
C ASN A 8 -17.99 -3.79 -16.70
N ILE A 9 -16.78 -3.25 -16.51
CA ILE A 9 -15.55 -4.05 -16.48
C ILE A 9 -15.63 -5.14 -15.40
N ASP A 10 -16.09 -4.80 -14.19
CA ASP A 10 -16.27 -5.78 -13.12
C ASP A 10 -17.31 -6.84 -13.45
N ASP A 11 -18.42 -6.46 -14.08
CA ASP A 11 -19.48 -7.39 -14.48
C ASP A 11 -19.01 -8.37 -15.56
N VAL A 12 -18.11 -7.95 -16.46
CA VAL A 12 -17.48 -8.85 -17.43
C VAL A 12 -16.46 -9.77 -16.73
N LEU A 13 -15.61 -9.22 -15.87
CA LEU A 13 -14.59 -9.99 -15.15
C LEU A 13 -15.19 -11.04 -14.20
N ARG A 14 -16.35 -10.78 -13.59
CA ARG A 14 -17.08 -11.77 -12.78
C ARG A 14 -17.57 -12.99 -13.57
N LYS A 15 -17.77 -12.83 -14.89
CA LYS A 15 -18.17 -13.92 -15.80
C LYS A 15 -16.96 -14.64 -16.41
N GLU A 16 -15.75 -14.12 -16.20
CA GLU A 16 -14.54 -14.66 -16.79
C GLU A 16 -14.03 -15.89 -16.02
N ALA A 17 -13.93 -17.03 -16.71
CA ALA A 17 -13.58 -18.30 -16.09
C ALA A 17 -12.18 -18.29 -15.44
N GLY A 18 -11.24 -17.50 -15.98
CA GLY A 18 -9.90 -17.39 -15.41
C GLY A 18 -9.76 -16.43 -14.23
N CYS A 19 -10.80 -15.66 -13.88
CA CYS A 19 -10.77 -14.70 -12.77
C CYS A 19 -11.74 -15.12 -11.66
N THR A 20 -11.20 -15.49 -10.49
CA THR A 20 -11.99 -16.13 -9.42
C THR A 20 -12.09 -15.30 -8.15
N THR A 21 -11.31 -14.21 -8.06
CA THR A 21 -11.19 -13.40 -6.85
C THR A 21 -11.18 -11.90 -7.19
N GLU A 22 -11.52 -11.05 -6.21
CA GLU A 22 -11.38 -9.60 -6.30
C GLU A 22 -9.93 -9.16 -6.59
N LEU A 23 -8.96 -9.98 -6.19
CA LEU A 23 -7.54 -9.79 -6.51
C LEU A 23 -7.28 -9.97 -8.01
N ASP A 24 -7.86 -11.00 -8.63
CA ASP A 24 -7.77 -11.22 -10.08
C ASP A 24 -8.41 -10.06 -10.84
N TYR A 25 -9.60 -9.62 -10.42
CA TYR A 25 -10.29 -8.51 -11.10
C TYR A 25 -9.48 -7.22 -11.06
N THR A 26 -8.90 -6.91 -9.89
CA THR A 26 -8.03 -5.74 -9.71
C THR A 26 -6.76 -5.88 -10.53
N GLU A 27 -6.10 -7.04 -10.52
CA GLU A 27 -4.90 -7.32 -11.34
C GLU A 27 -5.15 -7.10 -12.83
N GLN A 28 -6.20 -7.73 -13.36
CA GLN A 28 -6.49 -7.70 -14.79
C GLN A 28 -6.96 -6.32 -15.27
N THR A 29 -7.73 -5.60 -14.44
CA THR A 29 -8.07 -4.21 -14.73
C THR A 29 -6.82 -3.30 -14.69
N SER A 30 -5.90 -3.54 -13.75
CA SER A 30 -4.74 -2.66 -13.51
C SER A 30 -3.77 -2.61 -14.70
N TRP A 31 -3.45 -3.75 -15.31
CA TRP A 31 -2.49 -3.76 -16.43
C TRP A 31 -3.08 -3.20 -17.72
N LEU A 32 -4.39 -3.38 -17.96
CA LEU A 32 -5.07 -2.74 -19.09
C LEU A 32 -5.15 -1.23 -18.90
N LEU A 33 -5.52 -0.77 -17.71
CA LEU A 33 -5.47 0.65 -17.36
C LEU A 33 -4.07 1.23 -17.50
N PHE A 34 -3.03 0.47 -17.13
CA PHE A 34 -1.64 0.89 -17.30
C PHE A 34 -1.30 1.17 -18.76
N LEU A 35 -1.63 0.24 -19.67
CA LEU A 35 -1.33 0.42 -21.10
C LEU A 35 -2.15 1.56 -21.72
N LYS A 36 -3.41 1.73 -21.30
CA LYS A 36 -4.24 2.86 -21.72
C LYS A 36 -3.67 4.19 -21.24
N TYR A 37 -3.23 4.24 -19.98
CA TYR A 37 -2.59 5.43 -19.42
C TYR A 37 -1.28 5.74 -20.15
N LEU A 38 -0.44 4.73 -20.37
CA LEU A 38 0.84 4.88 -21.05
C LEU A 38 0.66 5.46 -22.44
N ASP A 39 -0.31 4.93 -23.21
CA ASP A 39 -0.67 5.49 -24.52
C ASP A 39 -1.05 6.98 -24.42
N GLY A 40 -1.92 7.34 -23.49
CA GLY A 40 -2.28 8.75 -23.25
C GLY A 40 -1.08 9.64 -22.90
N LEU A 41 -0.20 9.16 -22.01
CA LEU A 41 1.02 9.87 -21.61
C LEU A 41 1.98 10.07 -22.79
N GLU A 42 2.17 9.05 -23.62
CA GLU A 42 3.03 9.13 -24.80
C GLU A 42 2.48 10.11 -25.84
N GLN A 43 1.16 10.16 -26.03
CA GLN A 43 0.52 11.13 -26.92
C GLN A 43 0.69 12.56 -26.40
N ASP A 44 0.50 12.80 -25.10
CA ASP A 44 0.71 14.12 -24.49
C ASP A 44 2.17 14.58 -24.68
N LYS A 45 3.15 13.68 -24.47
CA LYS A 45 4.57 13.96 -24.70
C LYS A 45 4.92 14.18 -26.18
N ALA A 46 4.27 13.44 -27.08
CA ALA A 46 4.44 13.62 -28.51
C ALA A 46 3.89 14.99 -28.96
N ASP A 47 2.76 15.41 -28.42
CA ASP A 47 2.17 16.72 -28.68
C ASP A 47 3.04 17.85 -28.13
N GLU A 48 3.55 17.73 -26.90
CA GLU A 48 4.50 18.69 -26.32
C GLU A 48 5.76 18.82 -27.18
N ALA A 49 6.39 17.69 -27.54
CA ALA A 49 7.57 17.69 -28.40
C ALA A 49 7.28 18.36 -29.75
N ARG A 50 6.11 18.11 -30.35
CA ARG A 50 5.69 18.73 -31.60
C ARG A 50 5.51 20.25 -31.47
N LEU A 51 4.93 20.73 -30.37
CA LEU A 51 4.81 22.16 -30.09
C LEU A 51 6.18 22.83 -29.90
N GLU A 52 7.16 22.10 -29.38
CA GLU A 52 8.56 22.54 -29.26
C GLU A 52 9.38 22.36 -30.56
N GLY A 53 8.78 21.83 -31.64
CA GLY A 53 9.49 21.52 -32.89
C GLY A 53 10.48 20.35 -32.80
N LYS A 54 10.36 19.52 -31.77
CA LYS A 54 11.18 18.30 -31.55
C LYS A 54 10.47 17.07 -32.08
N ARG A 55 11.25 16.02 -32.38
CA ARG A 55 10.72 14.68 -32.67
C ARG A 55 10.57 13.90 -31.38
N TYR A 56 9.44 13.23 -31.20
CA TYR A 56 9.20 12.29 -30.10
C TYR A 56 9.43 10.85 -30.58
N SER A 57 10.14 10.06 -29.76
CA SER A 57 10.27 8.62 -29.95
C SER A 57 9.40 7.92 -28.93
N PHE A 58 8.40 7.19 -29.41
CA PHE A 58 7.55 6.39 -28.54
C PHE A 58 8.34 5.24 -27.92
N ILE A 59 7.96 4.89 -26.69
CA ILE A 59 8.48 3.74 -25.95
C ILE A 59 7.99 2.45 -26.59
N LEU A 60 6.70 2.38 -26.93
CA LEU A 60 6.13 1.21 -27.57
C LEU A 60 6.21 1.31 -29.11
N ASP A 61 6.62 0.21 -29.74
CA ASP A 61 6.50 0.01 -31.17
C ASP A 61 5.03 0.10 -31.59
N LYS A 62 4.80 0.59 -32.81
CA LYS A 62 3.46 0.96 -33.29
C LYS A 62 2.43 -0.15 -33.10
N ASP A 63 2.78 -1.39 -33.41
CA ASP A 63 1.87 -2.54 -33.35
C ASP A 63 1.43 -2.88 -31.91
N PHE A 64 2.17 -2.45 -30.89
CA PHE A 64 1.89 -2.72 -29.48
C PHE A 64 1.30 -1.51 -28.73
N ARG A 65 1.06 -0.39 -29.41
CA ARG A 65 0.36 0.77 -28.85
C ARG A 65 -1.13 0.52 -28.74
N TRP A 66 -1.76 1.13 -27.74
CA TRP A 66 -3.19 0.95 -27.47
C TRP A 66 -4.03 1.29 -28.71
N GLU A 67 -3.71 2.37 -29.41
CA GLU A 67 -4.39 2.78 -30.65
C GLU A 67 -4.29 1.78 -31.81
N SER A 68 -3.39 0.79 -31.74
CA SER A 68 -3.18 -0.20 -32.81
C SER A 68 -3.84 -1.53 -32.50
N TRP A 69 -3.54 -2.15 -31.36
CA TRP A 69 -4.04 -3.49 -31.04
C TRP A 69 -5.33 -3.46 -30.21
N ALA A 70 -5.46 -2.49 -29.31
CA ALA A 70 -6.54 -2.44 -28.33
C ALA A 70 -7.75 -1.67 -28.87
N ALA A 71 -7.55 -0.48 -29.43
CA ALA A 71 -8.63 0.35 -29.95
C ALA A 71 -8.26 0.96 -31.31
N PRO A 72 -8.08 0.14 -32.36
CA PRO A 72 -7.85 0.64 -33.72
C PRO A 72 -9.04 1.45 -34.18
N LYS A 73 -8.83 2.74 -34.47
CA LYS A 73 -9.90 3.66 -34.87
C LYS A 73 -9.88 3.95 -36.37
N GLY A 74 -11.07 4.00 -36.96
CA GLY A 74 -11.30 4.48 -38.31
C GLY A 74 -11.15 6.00 -38.43
N LYS A 75 -11.32 6.52 -39.65
CA LYS A 75 -11.24 7.98 -39.90
C LYS A 75 -12.33 8.78 -39.19
N ASP A 76 -13.42 8.13 -38.81
CA ASP A 76 -14.54 8.70 -38.04
C ASP A 76 -14.28 8.68 -36.52
N GLY A 77 -13.13 8.20 -36.08
CA GLY A 77 -12.75 8.09 -34.66
C GLY A 77 -13.45 6.96 -33.91
N LYS A 78 -14.21 6.10 -34.60
CA LYS A 78 -14.86 4.91 -34.03
C LYS A 78 -13.99 3.68 -34.19
N LEU A 79 -14.25 2.64 -33.39
CA LEU A 79 -13.55 1.37 -33.49
C LEU A 79 -13.72 0.79 -34.92
N ASP A 80 -12.60 0.46 -35.56
CA ASP A 80 -12.57 -0.23 -36.83
C ASP A 80 -12.73 -1.73 -36.59
N HIS A 81 -13.97 -2.20 -36.65
CA HIS A 81 -14.31 -3.62 -36.42
C HIS A 81 -13.62 -4.60 -37.37
N ASN A 82 -13.09 -4.13 -38.52
CA ASN A 82 -12.34 -5.00 -39.43
C ASN A 82 -10.87 -5.18 -39.01
N LYS A 83 -10.35 -4.27 -38.17
CA LYS A 83 -8.97 -4.33 -37.65
C LYS A 83 -8.91 -4.78 -36.20
N ALA A 84 -9.95 -4.49 -35.42
CA ALA A 84 -10.01 -4.84 -34.01
C ALA A 84 -9.97 -6.36 -33.84
N LEU A 85 -8.91 -6.85 -33.17
CA LEU A 85 -8.82 -8.26 -32.80
C LEU A 85 -9.93 -8.60 -31.78
N THR A 86 -10.50 -9.79 -31.90
CA THR A 86 -11.49 -10.36 -30.98
C THR A 86 -11.33 -11.88 -30.91
N GLY A 87 -12.02 -12.54 -29.98
CA GLY A 87 -11.98 -14.00 -29.85
C GLY A 87 -10.56 -14.55 -29.67
N SER A 88 -10.27 -15.71 -30.28
CA SER A 88 -8.97 -16.37 -30.15
C SER A 88 -7.79 -15.47 -30.58
N ASP A 89 -7.96 -14.69 -31.64
CA ASP A 89 -6.88 -13.88 -32.21
C ASP A 89 -6.40 -12.81 -31.22
N LEU A 90 -7.33 -12.20 -30.47
CA LEU A 90 -7.00 -11.23 -29.43
C LEU A 90 -6.29 -11.91 -28.25
N SER A 91 -6.81 -13.04 -27.77
CA SER A 91 -6.18 -13.78 -26.67
C SER A 91 -4.77 -14.25 -27.04
N GLU A 92 -4.58 -14.77 -28.25
CA GLU A 92 -3.28 -15.20 -28.75
C GLU A 92 -2.32 -14.02 -28.93
N PHE A 93 -2.77 -12.90 -29.48
CA PHE A 93 -1.95 -11.70 -29.59
C PHE A 93 -1.46 -11.24 -28.21
N VAL A 94 -2.37 -11.13 -27.24
CA VAL A 94 -2.02 -10.66 -25.89
C VAL A 94 -1.04 -11.61 -25.22
N ASN A 95 -1.31 -12.92 -25.25
CA ASN A 95 -0.51 -13.92 -24.54
C ASN A 95 0.84 -14.21 -25.21
N LEU A 96 0.88 -14.28 -26.54
CA LEU A 96 2.04 -14.77 -27.29
C LEU A 96 2.88 -13.64 -27.90
N LYS A 97 2.35 -12.41 -28.02
CA LYS A 97 3.06 -11.27 -28.62
C LYS A 97 3.21 -10.10 -27.65
N LEU A 98 2.10 -9.55 -27.16
CA LEU A 98 2.11 -8.33 -26.34
C LEU A 98 2.87 -8.53 -25.02
N PHE A 99 2.50 -9.54 -24.22
CA PHE A 99 3.14 -9.79 -22.93
C PHE A 99 4.66 -10.08 -23.07
N PRO A 100 5.10 -10.99 -23.96
CA PRO A 100 6.53 -11.18 -24.21
C PRO A 100 7.27 -9.92 -24.67
N TYR A 101 6.65 -9.11 -25.53
CA TYR A 101 7.21 -7.84 -25.99
C TYR A 101 7.43 -6.87 -24.82
N LEU A 102 6.40 -6.65 -23.99
CA LEU A 102 6.46 -5.75 -22.84
C LEU A 102 7.47 -6.25 -21.79
N HIS A 103 7.50 -7.55 -21.51
CA HIS A 103 8.48 -8.15 -20.61
C HIS A 103 9.94 -7.89 -21.05
N SER A 104 10.20 -7.85 -22.37
CA SER A 104 11.55 -7.62 -22.91
C SER A 104 12.17 -6.28 -22.50
N PHE A 105 11.36 -5.29 -22.09
CA PHE A 105 11.86 -3.98 -21.67
C PHE A 105 12.72 -4.04 -20.41
N LYS A 106 12.56 -5.07 -19.56
CA LYS A 106 13.38 -5.27 -18.35
C LYS A 106 14.87 -5.33 -18.68
N GLN A 107 15.22 -5.90 -19.84
CA GLN A 107 16.60 -6.05 -20.31
C GLN A 107 17.10 -4.81 -21.07
N LYS A 108 16.20 -3.99 -21.62
CA LYS A 108 16.51 -2.82 -22.44
C LYS A 108 16.62 -1.53 -21.63
N ALA A 109 16.05 -1.50 -20.42
CA ALA A 109 15.98 -0.31 -19.60
C ALA A 109 17.35 0.11 -19.05
N SER A 110 17.59 1.43 -18.99
CA SER A 110 18.84 2.00 -18.47
C SER A 110 18.94 1.98 -16.95
N GLY A 111 17.84 1.73 -16.24
CA GLY A 111 17.82 1.62 -14.79
C GLY A 111 16.41 1.46 -14.19
N PRO A 112 16.32 1.13 -12.89
CA PRO A 112 15.06 0.77 -12.23
C PRO A 112 14.06 1.93 -12.06
N ASN A 113 14.52 3.16 -12.23
CA ASN A 113 13.70 4.38 -12.13
C ASN A 113 13.02 4.77 -13.45
N THR A 114 13.23 4.02 -14.54
CA THR A 114 12.65 4.29 -15.87
C THR A 114 11.26 3.68 -16.03
N ILE A 115 10.47 4.20 -16.98
CA ILE A 115 9.14 3.64 -17.30
C ILE A 115 9.31 2.28 -17.98
N GLU A 116 10.31 2.16 -18.85
CA GLU A 116 10.72 0.95 -19.55
C GLU A 116 10.98 -0.21 -18.58
N TYR A 117 11.78 0.04 -17.54
CA TYR A 117 12.03 -0.97 -16.53
C TYR A 117 10.72 -1.41 -15.85
N LYS A 118 9.85 -0.47 -15.49
CA LYS A 118 8.56 -0.76 -14.87
C LYS A 118 7.66 -1.59 -15.78
N ILE A 119 7.60 -1.28 -17.07
CA ILE A 119 6.90 -2.11 -18.06
C ILE A 119 7.44 -3.55 -18.01
N GLY A 120 8.76 -3.71 -18.11
CA GLY A 120 9.40 -5.01 -18.09
C GLY A 120 9.17 -5.82 -16.81
N GLU A 121 9.23 -5.16 -15.66
CA GLU A 121 8.92 -5.77 -14.36
C GLU A 121 7.45 -6.17 -14.25
N ILE A 122 6.52 -5.25 -14.52
CA ILE A 122 5.07 -5.51 -14.42
C ILE A 122 4.70 -6.74 -15.24
N PHE A 123 5.06 -6.75 -16.53
CA PHE A 123 4.68 -7.82 -17.46
C PHE A 123 5.55 -9.08 -17.37
N GLY A 124 6.62 -9.07 -16.57
CA GLY A 124 7.33 -10.29 -16.17
C GLY A 124 6.70 -11.02 -14.99
N GLU A 125 5.89 -10.30 -14.21
CA GLU A 125 5.37 -10.76 -12.93
C GLU A 125 3.90 -11.17 -13.02
N ILE A 126 3.12 -10.49 -13.86
CA ILE A 126 1.69 -10.81 -14.07
C ILE A 126 1.48 -11.63 -15.34
N LYS A 127 0.35 -12.33 -15.39
CA LYS A 127 -0.13 -13.02 -16.59
C LYS A 127 -1.55 -12.55 -16.89
N ASN A 128 -1.90 -12.57 -18.17
CA ASN A 128 -3.30 -12.42 -18.56
C ASN A 128 -4.08 -13.65 -18.07
N LYS A 129 -5.11 -13.40 -17.25
CA LYS A 129 -6.05 -14.41 -16.75
C LYS A 129 -7.38 -14.39 -17.50
N ILE A 130 -7.60 -13.41 -18.38
CA ILE A 130 -8.81 -13.34 -19.21
C ILE A 130 -8.64 -14.33 -20.37
N GLN A 131 -9.35 -15.45 -20.30
CA GLN A 131 -9.26 -16.54 -21.27
C GLN A 131 -10.11 -16.22 -22.51
N SER A 132 -11.33 -15.72 -22.32
CA SER A 132 -12.21 -15.35 -23.42
C SER A 132 -11.75 -14.05 -24.06
N GLY A 133 -11.29 -14.13 -25.32
CA GLY A 133 -10.94 -12.93 -26.07
C GLY A 133 -12.14 -12.04 -26.40
N TYR A 134 -13.36 -12.59 -26.35
CA TYR A 134 -14.57 -11.77 -26.45
C TYR A 134 -14.79 -10.93 -25.19
N ASN A 135 -14.59 -11.52 -24.00
CA ASN A 135 -14.65 -10.77 -22.74
C ASN A 135 -13.53 -9.74 -22.67
N LEU A 136 -12.32 -10.10 -23.12
CA LEU A 136 -11.19 -9.17 -23.18
C LEU A 136 -11.49 -7.98 -24.10
N ARG A 137 -12.08 -8.21 -25.27
CA ARG A 137 -12.54 -7.15 -26.18
C ARG A 137 -13.52 -6.20 -25.49
N GLU A 138 -14.54 -6.74 -24.83
CA GLU A 138 -15.56 -5.94 -24.11
C GLU A 138 -14.92 -5.10 -22.99
N ILE A 139 -13.98 -5.68 -22.23
CA ILE A 139 -13.24 -4.94 -21.20
C ILE A 139 -12.40 -3.81 -21.83
N ILE A 140 -11.69 -4.08 -22.93
CA ILE A 140 -10.88 -3.07 -23.62
C ILE A 140 -11.76 -1.93 -24.14
N ASP A 141 -12.95 -2.23 -24.66
CA ASP A 141 -13.89 -1.22 -25.13
C ASP A 141 -14.30 -0.26 -24.01
N HIS A 142 -14.65 -0.80 -22.84
CA HIS A 142 -14.95 0.03 -21.66
C HIS A 142 -13.74 0.80 -21.13
N ILE A 143 -12.54 0.24 -21.19
CA ILE A 143 -11.31 0.95 -20.80
C ILE A 143 -10.97 2.07 -21.79
N ASP A 144 -11.26 1.91 -23.09
CA ASP A 144 -10.99 2.94 -24.09
C ASP A 144 -11.88 4.19 -23.92
N GLU A 145 -13.05 4.05 -23.29
CA GLU A 145 -13.92 5.16 -22.90
C GLU A 145 -13.28 6.05 -21.82
N LEU A 146 -12.34 5.51 -21.04
CA LEU A 146 -11.64 6.23 -19.98
C LEU A 146 -10.62 7.22 -20.56
N ARG A 147 -10.61 8.43 -20.01
CA ARG A 147 -9.72 9.53 -20.45
C ARG A 147 -8.84 10.00 -19.31
N PHE A 148 -7.60 10.38 -19.64
CA PHE A 148 -6.56 10.76 -18.68
C PHE A 148 -6.00 12.17 -18.97
N ARG A 149 -6.75 13.03 -19.67
CA ARG A 149 -6.21 14.28 -20.26
C ARG A 149 -6.17 15.43 -19.25
N SER A 150 -7.16 15.50 -18.37
CA SER A 150 -7.25 16.55 -17.35
C SER A 150 -6.91 16.03 -15.95
N GLN A 151 -6.50 16.93 -15.07
CA GLN A 151 -6.29 16.62 -13.66
C GLN A 151 -7.57 16.13 -12.98
N THR A 152 -8.73 16.67 -13.37
CA THR A 152 -10.04 16.25 -12.86
C THR A 152 -10.35 14.80 -13.23
N GLU A 153 -10.12 14.42 -14.49
CA GLU A 153 -10.31 13.03 -14.95
C GLU A 153 -9.36 12.06 -14.23
N LYS A 154 -8.07 12.43 -14.07
CA LYS A 154 -7.11 11.63 -13.30
C LYS A 154 -7.56 11.44 -11.85
N HIS A 155 -8.10 12.49 -11.23
CA HIS A 155 -8.62 12.43 -9.87
C HIS A 155 -9.86 11.52 -9.74
N GLU A 156 -10.81 11.60 -10.69
CA GLU A 156 -11.98 10.70 -10.72
C GLU A 156 -11.54 9.23 -10.86
N LEU A 157 -10.59 8.94 -11.76
CA LEU A 157 -10.05 7.59 -11.96
C LEU A 157 -9.27 7.09 -10.75
N SER A 158 -8.47 7.96 -10.12
CA SER A 158 -7.78 7.63 -8.87
C SER A 158 -8.78 7.22 -7.79
N HIS A 159 -9.87 7.99 -7.61
CA HIS A 159 -10.91 7.67 -6.65
C HIS A 159 -11.58 6.30 -6.90
N LEU A 160 -11.89 6.00 -8.17
CA LEU A 160 -12.48 4.72 -8.57
C LEU A 160 -11.50 3.55 -8.37
N TYR A 161 -10.22 3.76 -8.66
CA TYR A 161 -9.18 2.76 -8.47
C TYR A 161 -8.91 2.50 -6.98
N GLU A 162 -8.90 3.55 -6.16
CA GLU A 162 -8.85 3.47 -4.69
C GLU A 162 -10.02 2.66 -4.11
N ALA A 163 -11.23 2.81 -4.66
CA ALA A 163 -12.37 1.98 -4.28
C ALA A 163 -12.13 0.49 -4.58
N LYS A 164 -11.52 0.15 -5.73
CA LYS A 164 -11.12 -1.23 -6.06
C LYS A 164 -10.07 -1.76 -5.09
N ILE A 165 -9.02 -0.99 -4.81
CA ILE A 165 -7.98 -1.36 -3.84
C ILE A 165 -8.60 -1.62 -2.47
N LYS A 166 -9.53 -0.77 -2.02
CA LYS A 166 -10.23 -0.93 -0.75
C LYS A 166 -11.09 -2.20 -0.74
N ASN A 167 -11.83 -2.49 -1.82
CA ASN A 167 -12.66 -3.68 -1.92
C ASN A 167 -11.82 -4.96 -1.90
N MET A 168 -10.73 -4.98 -2.67
CA MET A 168 -9.71 -6.03 -2.64
C MET A 168 -9.12 -6.19 -1.23
N GLY A 169 -8.82 -5.08 -0.56
CA GLY A 169 -8.35 -5.02 0.82
C GLY A 169 -9.28 -5.70 1.83
N ASN A 170 -10.59 -5.71 1.52
CA ASN A 170 -11.63 -6.29 2.37
C ASN A 170 -12.06 -7.69 1.90
N ALA A 171 -11.44 -8.25 0.86
CA ALA A 171 -11.81 -9.53 0.24
C ALA A 171 -11.24 -10.75 1.00
N GLY A 172 -11.61 -10.89 2.28
CA GLY A 172 -11.23 -12.03 3.12
C GLY A 172 -9.78 -11.99 3.62
N ARG A 173 -9.26 -13.16 4.02
CA ARG A 173 -7.98 -13.28 4.77
C ARG A 173 -6.75 -12.75 4.01
N ASN A 174 -6.77 -12.81 2.68
CA ASN A 174 -5.66 -12.36 1.83
C ASN A 174 -5.75 -10.87 1.46
N GLY A 175 -6.92 -10.23 1.59
CA GLY A 175 -7.11 -8.83 1.19
C GLY A 175 -6.37 -7.84 2.09
N GLY A 176 -6.40 -8.06 3.40
CA GLY A 176 -5.80 -7.15 4.40
C GLY A 176 -4.28 -7.00 4.30
N GLU A 177 -3.61 -7.84 3.51
CA GLU A 177 -2.16 -7.76 3.28
C GLU A 177 -1.75 -6.58 2.37
N TYR A 178 -2.70 -5.96 1.67
CA TYR A 178 -2.42 -4.98 0.60
C TYR A 178 -2.93 -3.55 0.88
N TYR A 179 -3.69 -3.38 1.96
CA TYR A 179 -4.44 -2.15 2.22
C TYR A 179 -4.33 -1.69 3.67
N THR A 180 -4.06 -0.41 3.83
CA THR A 180 -4.14 0.31 5.11
C THR A 180 -5.30 1.30 5.02
N PRO A 181 -6.22 1.36 6.00
CA PRO A 181 -7.34 2.29 5.98
C PRO A 181 -6.88 3.73 5.76
N ARG A 182 -7.37 4.39 4.70
CA ARG A 182 -7.01 5.78 4.36
C ARG A 182 -7.17 6.78 5.52
N PRO A 183 -8.21 6.70 6.37
CA PRO A 183 -8.29 7.56 7.56
C PRO A 183 -7.09 7.42 8.50
N LEU A 184 -6.63 6.19 8.74
CA LEU A 184 -5.45 5.94 9.56
C LEU A 184 -4.19 6.53 8.91
N ILE A 185 -4.01 6.32 7.59
CA ILE A 185 -2.90 6.91 6.84
C ILE A 185 -2.90 8.43 6.97
N ARG A 186 -4.05 9.09 6.74
CA ARG A 186 -4.16 10.55 6.83
C ARG A 186 -3.86 11.07 8.24
N ALA A 187 -4.31 10.38 9.29
CA ALA A 187 -3.94 10.73 10.66
C ALA A 187 -2.43 10.57 10.89
N MET A 188 -1.82 9.48 10.40
CA MET A 188 -0.37 9.27 10.49
C MET A 188 0.41 10.38 9.79
N VAL A 189 0.02 10.74 8.56
CA VAL A 189 0.61 11.84 7.79
C VAL A 189 0.45 13.18 8.53
N GLN A 190 -0.69 13.42 9.17
CA GLN A 190 -0.92 14.66 9.95
C GLN A 190 -0.11 14.75 11.25
N VAL A 191 0.26 13.62 11.85
CA VAL A 191 1.15 13.57 13.02
C VAL A 191 2.61 13.72 12.58
N VAL A 192 3.02 12.95 11.57
CA VAL A 192 4.39 12.94 11.03
C VAL A 192 4.71 14.23 10.28
N LYS A 193 3.75 14.86 9.61
CA LYS A 193 3.86 16.19 8.96
C LYS A 193 5.03 16.28 7.96
N PRO A 194 5.09 15.47 6.89
CA PRO A 194 6.12 15.60 5.86
C PRO A 194 6.21 17.03 5.28
N LYS A 195 7.38 17.43 4.79
CA LYS A 195 7.65 18.76 4.22
C LYS A 195 8.18 18.64 2.79
N LEU A 196 7.96 19.68 1.99
CA LEU A 196 8.54 19.78 0.65
C LEU A 196 10.07 19.68 0.72
N GLY A 197 10.67 18.96 -0.23
CA GLY A 197 12.10 18.72 -0.30
C GLY A 197 12.61 17.57 0.57
N GLU A 198 11.77 16.99 1.43
CA GLU A 198 12.13 15.79 2.20
C GLU A 198 11.92 14.51 1.39
N LYS A 199 12.72 13.48 1.67
CA LYS A 199 12.49 12.15 1.13
C LYS A 199 11.61 11.32 2.08
N ILE A 200 10.54 10.75 1.54
CA ILE A 200 9.54 9.90 2.21
C ILE A 200 9.72 8.47 1.73
N TYR A 201 9.84 7.53 2.68
CA TYR A 201 10.10 6.13 2.41
C TYR A 201 9.05 5.20 3.04
N ASP A 202 8.59 4.24 2.24
CA ASP A 202 7.79 3.11 2.68
C ASP A 202 8.42 1.79 2.16
N GLY A 203 9.01 1.01 3.07
CA GLY A 203 9.68 -0.25 2.72
C GLY A 203 8.73 -1.46 2.61
N ALA A 204 7.44 -1.28 2.80
CA ALA A 204 6.42 -2.30 2.65
C ALA A 204 5.16 -1.66 2.05
N CYS A 205 5.32 -1.05 0.87
CA CYS A 205 4.38 -0.03 0.44
C CYS A 205 3.00 -0.55 0.03
N GLY A 206 2.85 -1.85 -0.25
CA GLY A 206 1.59 -2.43 -0.69
C GLY A 206 1.05 -1.64 -1.88
N SER A 207 -0.18 -1.13 -1.77
CA SER A 207 -0.81 -0.24 -2.75
C SER A 207 -0.28 1.21 -2.81
N ALA A 208 0.85 1.52 -2.18
CA ALA A 208 1.46 2.86 -2.06
C ALA A 208 0.61 3.92 -1.34
N GLY A 209 -0.35 3.50 -0.51
CA GLY A 209 -1.28 4.41 0.18
C GLY A 209 -0.61 5.54 0.97
N PHE A 210 0.47 5.24 1.71
CA PHE A 210 1.21 6.27 2.45
C PHE A 210 1.87 7.30 1.54
N LEU A 211 2.37 6.87 0.37
CA LEU A 211 3.03 7.75 -0.59
C LEU A 211 2.00 8.65 -1.29
N CYS A 212 0.86 8.10 -1.71
CA CYS A 212 -0.24 8.84 -2.32
C CYS A 212 -0.80 9.91 -1.37
N GLU A 213 -1.15 9.53 -0.14
CA GLU A 213 -1.72 10.47 0.85
C GLU A 213 -0.68 11.53 1.30
N SER A 214 0.61 11.18 1.30
CA SER A 214 1.68 12.16 1.53
C SER A 214 1.81 13.15 0.37
N PHE A 215 1.61 12.70 -0.88
CA PHE A 215 1.58 13.58 -2.04
C PHE A 215 0.43 14.58 -1.98
N ASP A 216 -0.78 14.10 -1.69
CA ASP A 216 -1.94 14.97 -1.55
C ASP A 216 -1.78 15.96 -0.39
N TYR A 217 -1.24 15.50 0.75
CA TYR A 217 -0.93 16.38 1.88
C TYR A 217 0.07 17.49 1.53
N LEU A 218 1.11 17.18 0.76
CA LEU A 218 2.11 18.18 0.33
C LEU A 218 1.55 19.13 -0.72
N LYS A 219 0.73 18.61 -1.65
CA LYS A 219 0.08 19.39 -2.71
C LYS A 219 -0.98 20.36 -2.18
N ALA A 220 -1.72 19.95 -1.15
CA ALA A 220 -2.77 20.75 -0.52
C ALA A 220 -2.27 22.02 0.19
N LYS A 221 -0.95 22.15 0.41
CA LYS A 221 -0.38 23.35 1.05
C LYS A 221 -0.38 24.60 0.16
N GLY A 222 -0.69 24.48 -1.13
CA GLY A 222 -0.76 25.61 -2.07
C GLY A 222 0.62 26.14 -2.49
N ASP A 223 0.64 27.09 -3.42
CA ASP A 223 1.80 27.88 -3.84
C ASP A 223 3.06 27.10 -4.27
N LEU A 224 2.87 25.93 -4.90
CA LEU A 224 3.98 25.13 -5.41
C LEU A 224 4.61 25.77 -6.64
N THR A 225 5.92 26.02 -6.58
CA THR A 225 6.69 26.43 -7.76
C THR A 225 6.88 25.26 -8.73
N THR A 226 7.27 25.53 -9.98
CA THR A 226 7.68 24.48 -10.93
C THR A 226 8.76 23.57 -10.34
N LYS A 227 9.70 24.12 -9.58
CA LYS A 227 10.76 23.36 -8.92
C LYS A 227 10.21 22.43 -7.82
N ASP A 228 9.22 22.88 -7.07
CA ASP A 228 8.57 22.06 -6.05
C ASP A 228 7.80 20.90 -6.70
N LEU A 229 7.08 21.18 -7.79
CA LEU A 229 6.40 20.15 -8.58
C LEU A 229 7.40 19.12 -9.11
N THR A 230 8.53 19.54 -9.70
CA THR A 230 9.60 18.61 -10.12
C THR A 230 10.14 17.79 -8.96
N THR A 231 10.33 18.41 -7.79
CA THR A 231 10.84 17.73 -6.59
C THR A 231 9.86 16.68 -6.07
N LEU A 232 8.57 16.99 -6.05
CA LEU A 232 7.50 16.03 -5.71
C LEU A 232 7.48 14.85 -6.68
N GLN A 233 7.56 15.13 -7.99
CA GLN A 233 7.52 14.10 -9.03
C GLN A 233 8.69 13.13 -8.98
N THR A 234 9.90 13.61 -8.67
CA THR A 234 11.12 12.84 -8.96
C THR A 234 11.99 12.51 -7.75
N ARG A 235 11.87 13.25 -6.64
CA ARG A 235 12.84 13.20 -5.53
C ARG A 235 12.23 13.04 -4.13
N THR A 236 10.92 12.88 -4.04
CA THR A 236 10.20 12.86 -2.75
C THR A 236 9.81 11.45 -2.32
N PHE A 237 9.18 10.65 -3.19
CA PHE A 237 8.57 9.38 -2.80
C PHE A 237 9.43 8.18 -3.18
N TYR A 238 9.65 7.28 -2.22
CA TYR A 238 10.43 6.06 -2.38
C TYR A 238 9.70 4.87 -1.74
N GLY A 239 9.61 3.76 -2.48
CA GLY A 239 8.88 2.57 -2.03
C GLY A 239 9.64 1.28 -2.31
N LYS A 240 9.38 0.25 -1.52
CA LYS A 240 9.76 -1.14 -1.86
C LYS A 240 8.56 -2.05 -1.62
N GLU A 241 8.38 -2.99 -2.53
CA GLU A 241 7.33 -4.00 -2.44
C GLU A 241 7.86 -5.33 -2.97
N LYS A 242 7.55 -6.42 -2.25
CA LYS A 242 8.04 -7.77 -2.55
C LYS A 242 7.05 -8.55 -3.42
N LYS A 243 5.76 -8.30 -3.28
CA LYS A 243 4.71 -9.04 -3.98
C LYS A 243 4.39 -8.38 -5.30
N SER A 244 4.47 -9.16 -6.37
CA SER A 244 4.17 -8.82 -7.75
C SER A 244 2.90 -7.97 -7.92
N LEU A 245 1.73 -8.50 -7.51
CA LEU A 245 0.46 -7.80 -7.64
C LEU A 245 0.44 -6.46 -6.88
N ALA A 246 0.93 -6.47 -5.64
CA ALA A 246 0.99 -5.27 -4.82
C ALA A 246 1.86 -4.18 -5.48
N TYR A 247 3.01 -4.57 -6.03
CA TYR A 247 3.90 -3.68 -6.76
C TYR A 247 3.22 -3.05 -7.98
N VAL A 248 2.52 -3.84 -8.81
CA VAL A 248 1.78 -3.32 -9.96
C VAL A 248 0.72 -2.30 -9.53
N ILE A 249 -0.05 -2.64 -8.48
CA ILE A 249 -1.06 -1.74 -7.93
C ILE A 249 -0.42 -0.46 -7.39
N ALA A 250 0.73 -0.56 -6.71
CA ALA A 250 1.47 0.58 -6.19
C ALA A 250 1.88 1.57 -7.29
N ILE A 251 2.46 1.05 -8.38
CA ILE A 251 2.88 1.84 -9.54
C ILE A 251 1.67 2.54 -10.15
N MET A 252 0.59 1.80 -10.39
CA MET A 252 -0.64 2.34 -10.96
C MET A 252 -1.26 3.40 -10.09
N ASN A 253 -1.32 3.15 -8.77
CA ASN A 253 -1.93 4.06 -7.85
C ASN A 253 -1.20 5.41 -7.82
N MET A 254 0.14 5.37 -7.75
CA MET A 254 0.97 6.58 -7.79
C MET A 254 0.81 7.35 -9.11
N ILE A 255 0.75 6.63 -10.23
CA ILE A 255 0.54 7.21 -11.56
C ILE A 255 -0.81 7.94 -11.64
N LEU A 256 -1.90 7.33 -11.15
CA LEU A 256 -3.24 7.93 -11.15
C LEU A 256 -3.35 9.12 -10.20
N HIS A 257 -2.59 9.12 -9.10
CA HIS A 257 -2.41 10.30 -8.23
C HIS A 257 -1.57 11.41 -8.90
N GLY A 258 -0.99 11.13 -10.07
CA GLY A 258 -0.28 12.10 -10.90
C GLY A 258 1.24 12.06 -10.77
N ILE A 259 1.81 11.02 -10.15
CA ILE A 259 3.26 10.82 -10.05
C ILE A 259 3.70 9.92 -11.19
N GLU A 260 4.30 10.49 -12.24
CA GLU A 260 4.57 9.78 -13.49
C GLU A 260 5.61 8.67 -13.35
N ALA A 261 6.65 8.93 -12.57
CA ALA A 261 7.78 8.01 -12.40
C ALA A 261 8.01 7.71 -10.90
N PRO A 262 7.13 6.91 -10.26
CA PRO A 262 7.28 6.58 -8.84
C PRO A 262 8.58 5.78 -8.59
N ASN A 263 9.36 6.13 -7.57
CA ASN A 263 10.58 5.37 -7.20
C ASN A 263 10.22 4.16 -6.34
N ILE A 264 9.44 3.22 -6.89
CA ILE A 264 9.10 1.96 -6.23
C ILE A 264 9.95 0.85 -6.83
N ILE A 265 10.59 0.06 -5.98
CA ILE A 265 11.46 -1.05 -6.39
C ILE A 265 10.77 -2.37 -6.02
N HIS A 266 10.65 -3.28 -6.99
CA HIS A 266 10.17 -4.64 -6.76
C HIS A 266 11.29 -5.49 -6.13
N THR A 267 11.28 -5.62 -4.80
CA THR A 267 12.34 -6.33 -4.07
C THR A 267 11.90 -6.71 -2.66
N ASN A 268 12.59 -7.67 -2.05
CA ASN A 268 12.42 -7.96 -0.63
C ASN A 268 13.28 -6.99 0.20
N THR A 269 12.65 -6.01 0.84
CA THR A 269 13.30 -5.02 1.71
C THR A 269 14.24 -5.66 2.74
N LEU A 270 13.91 -6.84 3.26
CA LEU A 270 14.68 -7.48 4.33
C LEU A 270 15.97 -8.15 3.82
N THR A 271 16.20 -8.25 2.50
CA THR A 271 17.47 -8.76 1.96
C THR A 271 18.61 -7.75 2.02
N GLU A 272 18.35 -6.50 2.37
CA GLU A 272 19.38 -5.50 2.62
C GLU A 272 20.07 -5.70 3.96
N ASN A 273 21.40 -5.72 3.95
CA ASN A 273 22.19 -5.78 5.17
C ASN A 273 22.26 -4.39 5.83
N LEU A 274 21.79 -4.29 7.08
CA LEU A 274 21.79 -3.02 7.82
C LEU A 274 23.19 -2.48 8.13
N ALA A 275 24.24 -3.31 8.05
CA ALA A 275 25.62 -2.87 8.18
C ALA A 275 26.07 -2.00 7.00
N ASP A 276 25.53 -2.23 5.81
CA ASP A 276 25.95 -1.58 4.57
C ASP A 276 25.25 -0.23 4.34
N ILE A 277 24.17 0.06 5.10
CA ILE A 277 23.39 1.30 4.97
C ILE A 277 24.19 2.51 5.48
N GLN A 278 24.47 3.44 4.56
CA GLN A 278 25.16 4.70 4.81
C GLN A 278 24.19 5.89 4.90
N GLU A 279 24.68 7.05 5.33
CA GLU A 279 23.86 8.26 5.49
C GLU A 279 23.18 8.71 4.18
N LYS A 280 23.82 8.49 3.03
CA LYS A 280 23.26 8.81 1.71
C LYS A 280 22.00 8.00 1.37
N ASP A 281 21.88 6.80 1.92
CA ASP A 281 20.80 5.85 1.66
C ASP A 281 19.57 6.13 2.54
N ARG A 282 19.71 7.00 3.55
CA ARG A 282 18.68 7.30 4.54
C ARG A 282 17.70 8.38 4.10
N TYR A 283 16.54 8.36 4.74
CA TYR A 283 15.36 9.18 4.47
C TYR A 283 15.00 10.12 5.63
N ASN A 284 14.27 11.18 5.31
CA ASN A 284 13.78 12.14 6.31
C ASN A 284 12.54 11.61 7.03
N VAL A 285 11.68 10.92 6.29
CA VAL A 285 10.38 10.43 6.78
C VAL A 285 10.23 8.96 6.44
N VAL A 286 9.77 8.17 7.41
CA VAL A 286 9.31 6.79 7.18
C VAL A 286 7.85 6.68 7.59
N LEU A 287 7.00 6.22 6.67
CA LEU A 287 5.59 5.94 6.91
C LEU A 287 5.32 4.56 6.34
N ALA A 288 4.97 3.61 7.20
CA ALA A 288 4.85 2.22 6.77
C ALA A 288 3.85 1.41 7.60
N ASN A 289 3.25 0.42 6.94
CA ASN A 289 2.50 -0.65 7.58
C ASN A 289 3.11 -2.00 7.14
N PRO A 290 4.17 -2.48 7.81
CA PRO A 290 4.77 -3.77 7.49
C PRO A 290 3.80 -4.94 7.74
N PRO A 291 4.03 -6.12 7.13
CA PRO A 291 3.23 -7.31 7.37
C PRO A 291 3.13 -7.63 8.87
N PHE A 292 1.91 -7.90 9.36
CA PHE A 292 1.68 -8.13 10.79
C PHE A 292 2.27 -9.45 11.29
N GLY A 293 2.60 -10.39 10.43
CA GLY A 293 3.24 -11.64 10.81
C GLY A 293 3.93 -12.28 9.62
N GLY A 294 4.56 -13.42 9.88
CA GLY A 294 5.35 -14.14 8.90
C GLY A 294 6.69 -14.54 9.48
N LYS A 295 7.34 -15.51 8.85
CA LYS A 295 8.68 -15.94 9.23
C LYS A 295 9.64 -15.73 8.08
N GLU A 296 10.73 -15.02 8.33
CA GLU A 296 11.82 -14.88 7.37
C GLU A 296 12.89 -15.94 7.59
N ARG A 297 13.54 -16.34 6.49
CA ARG A 297 14.55 -17.41 6.49
C ARG A 297 15.79 -17.00 7.30
N LYS A 298 16.53 -17.96 7.86
CA LYS A 298 17.67 -17.70 8.75
C LYS A 298 18.78 -16.87 8.11
N GLU A 299 18.92 -16.96 6.79
CA GLU A 299 19.89 -16.20 6.00
C GLU A 299 19.53 -14.71 5.98
N VAL A 300 18.24 -14.38 5.80
CA VAL A 300 17.72 -13.00 5.86
C VAL A 300 17.94 -12.40 7.24
N GLN A 301 17.81 -13.20 8.29
CA GLN A 301 18.02 -12.73 9.67
C GLN A 301 19.47 -12.26 9.93
N GLN A 302 20.45 -12.74 9.15
CA GLN A 302 21.86 -12.33 9.31
C GLN A 302 22.10 -10.85 8.98
N ASN A 303 21.19 -10.22 8.22
CA ASN A 303 21.24 -8.82 7.84
C ASN A 303 20.93 -7.86 9.00
N PHE A 304 20.51 -8.38 10.16
CA PHE A 304 19.98 -7.60 11.27
C PHE A 304 20.78 -7.84 12.56
N PRO A 305 21.03 -6.79 13.36
CA PRO A 305 21.64 -6.93 14.68
C PRO A 305 20.81 -7.80 15.63
N ILE A 306 19.48 -7.59 15.67
CA ILE A 306 18.57 -8.44 16.45
C ILE A 306 17.99 -9.48 15.48
N ARG A 307 18.55 -10.68 15.54
CA ARG A 307 18.13 -11.81 14.70
C ARG A 307 16.82 -12.39 15.24
N THR A 308 15.80 -12.40 14.42
CA THR A 308 14.49 -12.97 14.76
C THR A 308 13.77 -13.45 13.51
N GLY A 309 12.96 -14.49 13.65
CA GLY A 309 12.08 -14.92 12.57
C GLY A 309 10.91 -13.98 12.34
N GLU A 310 10.53 -13.16 13.33
CA GLU A 310 9.36 -12.28 13.24
C GLU A 310 9.59 -11.15 12.23
N THR A 311 8.82 -11.20 11.14
CA THR A 311 8.98 -10.30 9.98
C THR A 311 8.79 -8.84 10.37
N ALA A 312 7.80 -8.54 11.22
CA ALA A 312 7.52 -7.18 11.66
C ALA A 312 8.69 -6.55 12.45
N PHE A 313 9.43 -7.37 13.20
CA PHE A 313 10.56 -6.90 14.01
C PHE A 313 11.78 -6.58 13.14
N LEU A 314 12.00 -7.35 12.07
CA LEU A 314 13.05 -7.05 11.08
C LEU A 314 12.72 -5.75 10.34
N PHE A 315 11.46 -5.53 9.94
CA PHE A 315 11.03 -4.27 9.33
C PHE A 315 11.22 -3.07 10.25
N LEU A 316 10.87 -3.17 11.53
CA LEU A 316 11.06 -2.05 12.47
C LEU A 316 12.56 -1.71 12.62
N GLN A 317 13.45 -2.70 12.70
CA GLN A 317 14.90 -2.45 12.69
C GLN A 317 15.35 -1.74 11.42
N HIS A 318 14.86 -2.18 10.26
CA HIS A 318 15.13 -1.53 8.97
C HIS A 318 14.69 -0.07 8.99
N PHE A 319 13.44 0.23 9.35
CA PHE A 319 12.92 1.59 9.41
C PHE A 319 13.71 2.48 10.36
N LEU A 320 14.10 1.97 11.53
CA LEU A 320 14.95 2.70 12.49
C LEU A 320 16.36 2.99 11.94
N LYS A 321 16.90 2.14 11.06
CA LYS A 321 18.20 2.33 10.40
C LYS A 321 18.10 3.26 9.18
N MET A 322 16.97 3.25 8.48
CA MET A 322 16.72 4.06 7.29
C MET A 322 16.41 5.53 7.59
N LEU A 323 16.04 5.87 8.83
CA LEU A 323 15.88 7.27 9.23
C LEU A 323 17.23 7.98 9.42
N ARG A 324 17.36 9.18 8.83
CA ARG A 324 18.44 10.12 9.15
C ARG A 324 18.33 10.60 10.60
N ALA A 325 19.41 11.11 11.17
CA ALA A 325 19.33 11.86 12.43
C ALA A 325 18.39 13.06 12.26
N GLY A 326 17.44 13.24 13.20
CA GLY A 326 16.36 14.22 13.09
C GLY A 326 15.22 13.84 12.14
N GLY A 327 15.30 12.67 11.50
CA GLY A 327 14.20 12.09 10.74
C GLY A 327 13.10 11.55 11.66
N ARG A 328 11.91 11.32 11.11
CA ARG A 328 10.71 10.95 11.88
C ARG A 328 9.90 9.85 11.21
N GLY A 329 9.35 8.97 12.04
CA GLY A 329 8.68 7.74 11.62
C GLY A 329 7.26 7.62 12.16
N GLY A 330 6.37 7.03 11.37
CA GLY A 330 5.08 6.49 11.79
C GLY A 330 4.94 5.06 11.28
N VAL A 331 4.97 4.08 12.18
CA VAL A 331 4.97 2.65 11.81
C VAL A 331 3.84 1.92 12.52
N VAL A 332 3.03 1.20 11.75
CA VAL A 332 2.01 0.29 12.30
C VAL A 332 2.67 -1.02 12.71
N ILE A 333 2.30 -1.56 13.87
CA ILE A 333 2.77 -2.88 14.34
C ILE A 333 1.70 -3.57 15.18
N LYS A 334 1.74 -4.90 15.30
CA LYS A 334 0.87 -5.63 16.24
C LYS A 334 1.05 -5.11 17.66
N ASN A 335 -0.06 -5.01 18.41
CA ASN A 335 -0.01 -4.55 19.80
C ASN A 335 0.83 -5.46 20.71
N THR A 336 0.93 -6.75 20.39
CA THR A 336 1.77 -7.72 21.12
C THR A 336 3.25 -7.35 21.14
N PHE A 337 3.72 -6.53 20.20
CA PHE A 337 5.08 -5.96 20.26
C PHE A 337 5.33 -5.18 21.56
N LEU A 338 4.30 -4.56 22.15
CA LEU A 338 4.46 -3.73 23.34
C LEU A 338 4.75 -4.56 24.61
N SER A 339 4.35 -5.82 24.66
CA SER A 339 4.32 -6.62 25.90
C SER A 339 5.01 -7.98 25.81
N ASN A 340 5.30 -8.48 24.60
CA ASN A 340 5.96 -9.77 24.43
C ASN A 340 7.31 -9.80 25.19
N THR A 341 7.63 -10.93 25.81
CA THR A 341 8.79 -11.08 26.70
C THR A 341 9.96 -11.83 26.07
N ASP A 342 9.85 -12.24 24.81
CA ASP A 342 10.96 -12.87 24.10
C ASP A 342 12.13 -11.90 23.93
N ASN A 343 13.36 -12.43 23.90
CA ASN A 343 14.57 -11.62 23.85
C ASN A 343 14.60 -10.63 22.67
N ALA A 344 14.02 -11.01 21.52
CA ALA A 344 14.05 -10.14 20.34
C ALA A 344 13.11 -8.95 20.50
N SER A 345 11.90 -9.15 21.02
CA SER A 345 10.97 -8.05 21.28
C SER A 345 11.48 -7.09 22.36
N VAL A 346 12.02 -7.61 23.47
CA VAL A 346 12.64 -6.80 24.54
C VAL A 346 13.82 -5.98 24.00
N SER A 347 14.74 -6.62 23.27
CA SER A 347 15.91 -5.94 22.69
C SER A 347 15.51 -4.86 21.68
N LEU A 348 14.45 -5.11 20.90
CA LEU A 348 13.97 -4.15 19.91
C LEU A 348 13.25 -2.96 20.54
N ARG A 349 12.45 -3.16 21.60
CA ARG A 349 11.88 -2.06 22.39
C ARG A 349 12.98 -1.21 23.03
N LYS A 350 14.00 -1.86 23.61
CA LYS A 350 15.18 -1.16 24.12
C LYS A 350 15.85 -0.31 23.04
N MET A 351 16.16 -0.91 21.88
CA MET A 351 16.76 -0.20 20.74
C MET A 351 15.92 0.99 20.28
N LEU A 352 14.59 0.84 20.22
CA LEU A 352 13.67 1.93 19.87
C LEU A 352 13.76 3.07 20.89
N LEU A 353 13.67 2.77 22.18
CA LEU A 353 13.67 3.77 23.26
C LEU A 353 15.02 4.47 23.43
N GLU A 354 16.14 3.78 23.20
CA GLU A 354 17.48 4.35 23.33
C GLU A 354 17.91 5.17 22.10
N SER A 355 17.50 4.76 20.89
CA SER A 355 17.94 5.41 19.64
C SER A 355 16.96 6.43 19.08
N CYS A 356 15.70 6.39 19.53
CA CYS A 356 14.63 7.26 19.06
C CYS A 356 13.81 7.81 20.23
N ASN A 357 13.19 8.96 19.99
CA ASN A 357 12.23 9.56 20.88
C ASN A 357 10.84 9.06 20.45
N LEU A 358 10.41 7.93 21.01
CA LEU A 358 9.05 7.41 20.87
C LEU A 358 8.10 8.31 21.65
N HIS A 359 7.62 9.37 20.98
CA HIS A 359 6.81 10.39 21.63
C HIS A 359 5.33 10.02 21.68
N THR A 360 4.84 9.15 20.79
CA THR A 360 3.42 8.80 20.73
C THR A 360 3.17 7.34 20.36
N VAL A 361 2.25 6.69 21.09
CA VAL A 361 1.67 5.39 20.76
C VAL A 361 0.16 5.55 20.60
N LEU A 362 -0.36 5.27 19.40
CA LEU A 362 -1.79 5.19 19.14
C LEU A 362 -2.24 3.73 19.22
N ASP A 363 -3.07 3.38 20.19
CA ASP A 363 -3.67 2.05 20.31
C ASP A 363 -4.94 1.96 19.46
N CYS A 364 -4.93 1.09 18.44
CA CYS A 364 -6.04 0.94 17.52
C CYS A 364 -6.97 -0.21 17.95
N PRO A 365 -8.29 -0.02 17.96
CA PRO A 365 -9.24 -1.05 18.35
C PRO A 365 -9.27 -2.19 17.34
N GLY A 366 -9.80 -3.34 17.77
CA GLY A 366 -10.06 -4.47 16.87
C GLY A 366 -10.97 -4.05 15.72
N GLY A 367 -10.74 -4.62 14.52
CA GLY A 367 -11.49 -4.26 13.31
C GLY A 367 -10.98 -3.03 12.56
N THR A 368 -9.94 -2.35 13.08
CA THR A 368 -9.22 -1.30 12.33
C THR A 368 -8.72 -1.83 10.98
N PHE A 369 -8.08 -2.99 11.00
CA PHE A 369 -7.69 -3.74 9.81
C PHE A 369 -8.67 -4.90 9.59
N GLN A 370 -9.54 -4.77 8.59
CA GLN A 370 -10.56 -5.78 8.29
C GLN A 370 -9.89 -7.11 7.87
N GLY A 371 -10.38 -8.24 8.40
CA GLY A 371 -9.86 -9.56 8.07
C GLY A 371 -8.50 -9.95 8.69
N ALA A 372 -7.80 -9.01 9.35
CA ALA A 372 -6.49 -9.27 9.94
C ALA A 372 -6.54 -10.09 11.25
N GLY A 373 -7.65 -10.00 12.00
CA GLY A 373 -7.85 -10.73 13.26
C GLY A 373 -6.92 -10.31 14.40
N VAL A 374 -6.23 -9.18 14.28
CA VAL A 374 -5.21 -8.72 15.25
C VAL A 374 -5.46 -7.25 15.63
N LYS A 375 -5.14 -6.91 16.88
CA LYS A 375 -5.05 -5.51 17.32
C LYS A 375 -3.68 -4.95 16.93
N THR A 376 -3.65 -3.66 16.63
CA THR A 376 -2.46 -2.97 16.13
C THR A 376 -2.27 -1.67 16.89
N VAL A 377 -1.05 -1.17 16.89
CA VAL A 377 -0.71 0.16 17.38
C VAL A 377 0.07 0.90 16.31
N VAL A 378 0.09 2.23 16.39
CA VAL A 378 1.00 3.06 15.60
C VAL A 378 2.04 3.67 16.52
N LEU A 379 3.30 3.46 16.18
CA LEU A 379 4.46 4.03 16.85
C LEU A 379 4.88 5.29 16.09
N PHE A 380 4.93 6.44 16.78
CA PHE A 380 5.47 7.68 16.25
C PHE A 380 6.74 8.08 16.99
N PHE A 381 7.82 8.27 16.24
CA PHE A 381 9.13 8.48 16.82
C PHE A 381 10.06 9.35 15.97
N ASP A 382 10.95 10.08 16.64
CA ASP A 382 12.02 10.86 16.00
C ASP A 382 13.38 10.19 16.24
N LYS A 383 14.24 10.16 15.21
CA LYS A 383 15.57 9.53 15.28
C LYS A 383 16.60 10.48 15.89
N GLY A 384 17.43 9.96 16.79
CA GLY A 384 18.66 10.64 17.25
C GLY A 384 18.60 11.23 18.65
N ALA A 385 17.49 11.05 19.37
CA ALA A 385 17.40 11.34 20.81
C ALA A 385 16.72 10.16 21.52
N PRO A 386 17.12 9.79 22.74
CA PRO A 386 16.43 8.76 23.51
C PRO A 386 15.07 9.23 23.99
N THR A 387 14.16 8.28 24.16
CA THR A 387 12.80 8.50 24.67
C THR A 387 12.85 8.96 26.13
N ARG A 388 12.12 10.03 26.44
CA ARG A 388 11.95 10.54 27.81
C ARG A 388 10.54 10.36 28.34
N LYS A 389 9.54 10.59 27.48
CA LYS A 389 8.13 10.45 27.79
C LYS A 389 7.43 9.87 26.57
N VAL A 390 6.45 9.01 26.82
CA VAL A 390 5.60 8.43 25.79
C VAL A 390 4.16 8.86 26.08
N TRP A 391 3.53 9.54 25.12
CA TRP A 391 2.11 9.85 25.19
C TRP A 391 1.30 8.76 24.51
N TYR A 392 0.35 8.19 25.24
CA TYR A 392 -0.53 7.14 24.75
C TYR A 392 -1.89 7.72 24.39
N TYR A 393 -2.48 7.22 23.32
CA TYR A 393 -3.88 7.48 22.98
C TYR A 393 -4.58 6.17 22.66
N GLN A 394 -5.62 5.85 23.44
CA GLN A 394 -6.48 4.70 23.22
C GLN A 394 -7.64 5.09 22.32
N LEU A 395 -7.61 4.65 21.06
CA LEU A 395 -8.67 4.95 20.11
C LEU A 395 -9.92 4.12 20.43
N ASP A 396 -10.96 4.82 20.85
CA ASP A 396 -12.30 4.27 21.02
C ASP A 396 -13.31 5.06 20.17
N PRO A 397 -13.74 4.50 19.02
CA PRO A 397 -14.77 5.08 18.15
C PRO A 397 -16.20 5.00 18.72
N GLY A 398 -16.41 4.40 19.91
CA GLY A 398 -17.73 4.20 20.52
C GLY A 398 -18.58 3.12 19.84
N ARG A 399 -17.99 2.34 18.94
CA ARG A 399 -18.65 1.25 18.20
C ARG A 399 -17.63 0.19 17.77
N SER A 400 -18.11 -1.02 17.48
CA SER A 400 -17.30 -2.07 16.85
C SER A 400 -17.00 -1.71 15.40
N LEU A 401 -15.72 -1.77 15.03
CA LEU A 401 -15.28 -1.57 13.66
C LEU A 401 -15.45 -2.86 12.85
N GLY A 402 -15.88 -2.73 11.60
CA GLY A 402 -16.08 -3.86 10.69
C GLY A 402 -16.42 -3.42 9.28
N LYS A 403 -16.84 -4.36 8.43
CA LYS A 403 -17.15 -4.09 7.01
C LYS A 403 -18.24 -3.01 6.83
N THR A 404 -19.27 -3.04 7.66
CA THR A 404 -20.39 -2.08 7.63
C THR A 404 -20.08 -0.76 8.33
N ASN A 405 -19.22 -0.79 9.36
CA ASN A 405 -18.82 0.36 10.15
C ASN A 405 -17.29 0.52 10.16
N PRO A 406 -16.66 0.85 9.01
CA PRO A 406 -15.21 1.00 8.95
C PRO A 406 -14.74 2.21 9.76
N LEU A 407 -13.43 2.24 10.04
CA LEU A 407 -12.75 3.43 10.54
C LEU A 407 -12.94 4.58 9.55
N ASN A 408 -13.21 5.78 10.05
CA ASN A 408 -13.34 7.01 9.28
C ASN A 408 -12.50 8.14 9.89
N ASP A 409 -12.47 9.31 9.24
CA ASP A 409 -11.64 10.44 9.70
C ASP A 409 -12.15 11.08 11.00
N ASP A 410 -13.46 11.07 11.23
CA ASP A 410 -14.08 11.65 12.41
C ASP A 410 -13.61 10.92 13.67
N ASP A 411 -13.43 9.60 13.58
CA ASP A 411 -12.89 8.77 14.66
C ASP A 411 -11.49 9.24 15.12
N LEU A 412 -10.70 9.85 14.23
CA LEU A 412 -9.30 10.25 14.48
C LEU A 412 -9.12 11.74 14.78
N LYS A 413 -10.19 12.56 14.67
CA LYS A 413 -10.12 14.02 14.89
C LYS A 413 -9.65 14.39 16.30
N GLU A 414 -10.16 13.70 17.31
CA GLU A 414 -9.78 13.95 18.71
C GLU A 414 -8.31 13.62 18.95
N PHE A 415 -7.85 12.46 18.48
CA PHE A 415 -6.44 12.06 18.53
C PHE A 415 -5.54 13.13 17.92
N ILE A 416 -5.81 13.56 16.69
CA ILE A 416 -5.01 14.57 15.98
C ILE A 416 -5.01 15.90 16.75
N LYS A 417 -6.13 16.29 17.35
CA LYS A 417 -6.24 17.52 18.14
C LYS A 417 -5.36 17.44 19.39
N LEU A 418 -5.47 16.38 20.18
CA LEU A 418 -4.76 16.23 21.46
C LEU A 418 -3.27 15.93 21.26
N GLN A 419 -2.91 15.19 20.20
CA GLN A 419 -1.52 14.86 19.88
C GLN A 419 -0.66 16.12 19.66
N LYS A 420 -1.24 17.22 19.14
CA LYS A 420 -0.50 18.48 18.92
C LYS A 420 0.08 19.07 20.20
N THR A 421 -0.55 18.83 21.36
CA THR A 421 -0.15 19.37 22.65
C THR A 421 0.19 18.30 23.68
N PHE A 422 0.10 17.02 23.31
CA PHE A 422 0.19 15.87 24.22
C PHE A 422 -0.76 16.03 25.43
N ALA A 423 -1.97 16.54 25.18
CA ALA A 423 -2.93 16.79 26.25
C ALA A 423 -3.53 15.47 26.75
N ASP A 424 -3.54 15.28 28.06
CA ASP A 424 -4.17 14.12 28.70
C ASP A 424 -5.70 14.22 28.62
N SER A 425 -6.36 13.07 28.60
CA SER A 425 -7.82 12.92 28.54
C SER A 425 -8.22 11.55 29.11
N PRO A 426 -9.53 11.22 29.21
CA PRO A 426 -9.95 9.86 29.56
C PRO A 426 -9.39 8.77 28.63
N LYS A 427 -8.99 9.13 27.40
CA LYS A 427 -8.41 8.25 26.39
C LYS A 427 -6.90 8.42 26.21
N SER A 428 -6.26 9.36 26.91
CA SER A 428 -4.84 9.66 26.70
C SER A 428 -4.08 10.08 27.95
N TRP A 429 -2.85 9.63 28.06
CA TRP A 429 -2.00 9.85 29.22
C TRP A 429 -0.52 9.79 28.85
N THR A 430 0.33 10.35 29.70
CA THR A 430 1.78 10.34 29.52
C THR A 430 2.47 9.41 30.51
N VAL A 431 3.41 8.60 30.03
CA VAL A 431 4.28 7.74 30.86
C VAL A 431 5.73 8.25 30.77
N ASP A 432 6.41 8.38 31.90
CA ASP A 432 7.85 8.70 31.93
C ASP A 432 8.65 7.45 31.59
N ALA A 433 9.58 7.55 30.64
CA ALA A 433 10.40 6.43 30.20
C ALA A 433 11.23 5.81 31.34
N LYS A 434 11.55 6.58 32.39
CA LYS A 434 12.25 6.08 33.58
C LYS A 434 11.40 5.15 34.44
N SER A 435 10.07 5.22 34.31
CA SER A 435 9.14 4.33 35.02
C SER A 435 8.91 3.01 34.28
N ILE A 436 9.36 2.89 33.03
CA ILE A 436 9.32 1.65 32.27
C ILE A 436 10.28 0.65 32.90
N ASP A 437 9.82 -0.57 33.09
CA ASP A 437 10.63 -1.67 33.60
C ASP A 437 11.84 -1.91 32.67
N GLN A 438 13.05 -1.81 33.22
CA GLN A 438 14.30 -1.88 32.45
C GLN A 438 14.71 -3.30 32.05
N THR A 439 13.99 -4.32 32.52
CA THR A 439 14.24 -5.72 32.16
C THR A 439 13.38 -6.15 30.97
N THR A 440 12.13 -5.70 30.95
CA THR A 440 11.13 -6.05 29.94
C THR A 440 10.94 -4.97 28.89
N PHE A 441 11.22 -3.70 29.22
CA PHE A 441 10.86 -2.54 28.39
C PHE A 441 9.39 -2.57 27.96
N ASP A 442 8.49 -3.02 28.84
CA ASP A 442 7.06 -3.14 28.55
C ASP A 442 6.44 -1.76 28.25
N LEU A 443 5.78 -1.66 27.10
CA LEU A 443 5.13 -0.44 26.59
C LEU A 443 3.61 -0.59 26.54
N SER A 444 3.04 -1.55 27.27
CA SER A 444 1.62 -1.88 27.22
C SER A 444 0.73 -0.66 27.50
N VAL A 445 -0.37 -0.61 26.77
CA VAL A 445 -1.37 0.45 26.86
C VAL A 445 -2.24 0.19 28.10
N LYS A 446 -1.80 0.71 29.25
CA LYS A 446 -2.52 0.61 30.53
C LYS A 446 -3.20 1.94 30.84
N ASN A 447 -4.42 2.13 30.34
CA ASN A 447 -5.17 3.37 30.53
C ASN A 447 -5.47 3.57 32.04
N PRO A 448 -4.89 4.59 32.71
CA PRO A 448 -5.11 4.80 34.14
C PRO A 448 -6.53 5.27 34.46
N ASN A 449 -7.26 5.79 33.45
CA ASN A 449 -8.63 6.26 33.55
C ASN A 449 -9.65 5.20 33.11
N GLY A 450 -9.18 4.09 32.52
CA GLY A 450 -10.00 2.97 32.11
C GLY A 450 -10.16 2.01 33.29
N GLY A 451 -11.38 1.92 33.84
CA GLY A 451 -11.72 0.96 34.91
C GLY A 451 -11.68 -0.52 34.48
N GLU A 452 -11.20 -0.83 33.28
CA GLU A 452 -10.97 -2.20 32.86
C GLU A 452 -9.63 -2.68 33.41
N VAL A 453 -9.71 -3.38 34.55
CA VAL A 453 -8.79 -4.48 34.82
C VAL A 453 -8.70 -5.27 33.53
N VAL A 454 -7.52 -5.32 32.92
CA VAL A 454 -7.25 -6.24 31.82
C VAL A 454 -7.46 -7.63 32.40
N THR A 455 -8.68 -8.16 32.27
CA THR A 455 -8.94 -9.59 32.39
C THR A 455 -8.23 -10.19 31.19
N HIS A 456 -6.98 -10.59 31.41
CA HIS A 456 -6.38 -11.58 30.56
C HIS A 456 -7.38 -12.72 30.48
N ARG A 457 -7.94 -12.96 29.30
CA ARG A 457 -8.77 -14.14 29.07
C ARG A 457 -7.98 -15.33 29.58
N SER A 458 -8.57 -16.08 30.49
CA SER A 458 -7.90 -17.29 30.97
C SER A 458 -7.68 -18.21 29.76
N PRO A 459 -6.62 -19.03 29.75
CA PRO A 459 -6.47 -20.07 28.73
C PRO A 459 -7.73 -20.93 28.55
N GLN A 460 -8.53 -21.08 29.61
CA GLN A 460 -9.82 -21.74 29.60
C GLN A 460 -10.86 -21.00 28.74
N GLU A 461 -11.04 -19.69 28.91
CA GLU A 461 -11.97 -18.90 28.08
C GLU A 461 -11.59 -18.90 26.60
N ILE A 462 -10.29 -18.97 26.29
CA ILE A 462 -9.79 -19.11 24.91
C ILE A 462 -10.15 -20.50 24.36
N LEU A 463 -9.95 -21.56 25.16
CA LEU A 463 -10.33 -22.93 24.80
C LEU A 463 -11.84 -23.09 24.60
N ASP A 464 -12.65 -22.49 25.47
CA ASP A 464 -14.11 -22.53 25.37
C ASP A 464 -14.59 -21.83 24.08
N GLN A 465 -13.96 -20.71 23.71
CA GLN A 465 -14.25 -20.01 22.46
C GLN A 465 -13.82 -20.81 21.22
N ILE A 466 -12.66 -21.47 21.25
CA ILE A 466 -12.24 -22.37 20.17
C ILE A 466 -13.25 -23.51 20.02
N THR A 467 -13.68 -24.09 21.14
CA THR A 467 -14.68 -25.18 21.16
C THR A 467 -16.03 -24.72 20.59
N ALA A 468 -16.46 -23.50 20.92
CA ALA A 468 -17.68 -22.91 20.36
C ALA A 468 -17.59 -22.67 18.84
N LEU A 469 -16.46 -22.15 18.35
CA LEU A 469 -16.22 -21.94 16.92
C LEU A 469 -16.12 -23.25 16.13
N ASP A 470 -15.55 -24.30 16.75
CA ASP A 470 -15.51 -25.64 16.16
C ASP A 470 -16.92 -26.27 16.08
N ALA A 471 -17.76 -26.05 17.09
CA ALA A 471 -19.15 -26.48 17.08
C ALA A 471 -19.97 -25.77 16.00
N GLU A 472 -19.81 -24.46 15.85
CA GLU A 472 -20.45 -23.66 14.80
C GLU A 472 -19.98 -24.10 13.40
N SER A 473 -18.68 -24.37 13.25
CA SER A 473 -18.11 -24.91 12.00
C SER A 473 -18.66 -26.31 11.68
N ALA A 474 -18.85 -27.16 12.69
CA ALA A 474 -19.44 -28.48 12.54
C ALA A 474 -20.92 -28.41 12.12
N GLU A 475 -21.68 -27.47 12.67
CA GLU A 475 -23.08 -27.22 12.30
C GLU A 475 -23.19 -26.77 10.83
N VAL A 476 -22.36 -25.81 10.41
CA VAL A 476 -22.30 -25.35 9.02
C VAL A 476 -21.94 -26.49 8.07
N LEU A 477 -20.96 -27.33 8.42
CA LEU A 477 -20.61 -28.52 7.64
C LEU A 477 -21.75 -29.56 7.61
N GLY A 478 -22.50 -29.71 8.69
CA GLY A 478 -23.70 -30.56 8.75
C GLY A 478 -24.78 -30.09 7.79
N ASN A 479 -25.05 -28.78 7.77
CA ASN A 479 -26.01 -28.17 6.84
C ASN A 479 -25.59 -28.37 5.38
N ILE A 480 -24.28 -28.25 5.07
CA ILE A 480 -23.75 -28.52 3.72
C ILE A 480 -23.89 -29.99 3.35
N LYS A 481 -23.64 -30.93 4.28
CA LYS A 481 -23.82 -32.37 4.04
C LYS A 481 -25.27 -32.76 3.81
N ALA A 482 -26.24 -32.05 4.40
CA ALA A 482 -27.66 -32.30 4.19
C ALA A 482 -28.17 -31.79 2.82
N LEU A 483 -27.36 -31.02 2.10
CA LEU A 483 -27.63 -30.54 0.75
C LEU A 483 -27.01 -31.44 -0.34
N LEU A 484 -26.26 -32.46 0.06
CA LEU A 484 -25.75 -33.56 -0.78
C LEU A 484 -26.65 -34.78 -0.63
#